data_AF-A0AAE1CQE9-F1
#
_entry.id   AF-A0AAE1CQE9-F1
#
_cell.length_a   1.000
_cell.length_b   1.000
_cell.length_c   1.000
_cell.angle_alpha   90.00
_cell.angle_beta   90.00
_cell.angle_gamma   90.00
#
_symmetry.space_group_name_H-M   'P 1'
#
loop_
_entity.id
_entity.type
_entity.pdbx_description
1 polymer ?
#
loop_
_entity_poly.entity_id
_entity_poly.type
_entity_poly.pdbx_seq_one_letter_code
_entity_poly.pdbx_strand_id
1 'polypeptide(L)'
;MAANTGSAATGISFADWRRATNDSLMSTTESLLERLEDVADMLLQIDEAYTKNGESPSEVTSPNPEIVERFHEGVENARSIIGVLKKEKWRLSRREMSVEMRMGELEDYKSHLQSDMSSLNQTVDVLSLRVVQLENQLADAQETQEQLEAEIGEQKTSIDEYKNWLADSQNQNAKLKKSFELLEAQTPHTLITENTMVKNEIAVLMDENKKLKELIRSAETASPPATDDHLNRLTRDFLRQLSSLDSNEQTSEMGHNCHDSPGSSTNDETAAVT
;
A
#
# COMPACT_ATOMS: atom_id res chain seq x y z
N MET A 1 5.75 32.64 27.11
CA MET A 1 4.91 32.97 28.28
C MET A 1 5.50 32.25 29.48
N ALA A 2 5.91 33.02 30.47
CA ALA A 2 6.46 32.54 31.73
C ALA A 2 5.34 32.08 32.67
N ALA A 3 5.60 31.01 33.42
CA ALA A 3 5.03 30.80 34.75
C ALA A 3 6.03 30.00 35.58
N ASN A 4 6.95 30.75 36.18
CA ASN A 4 7.66 30.37 37.39
C ASN A 4 6.65 30.45 38.55
N THR A 5 6.40 29.34 39.22
CA THR A 5 6.03 29.36 40.65
C THR A 5 6.78 28.22 41.32
N GLY A 6 8.04 28.50 41.69
CA GLY A 6 8.68 27.82 42.79
C GLY A 6 7.79 27.91 44.02
N SER A 7 7.31 26.77 44.47
CA SER A 7 6.91 26.57 45.86
C SER A 7 7.77 25.42 46.36
N ALA A 8 8.93 25.78 46.89
CA ALA A 8 9.67 24.95 47.82
C ALA A 8 8.82 24.84 49.09
N ALA A 9 7.72 24.08 49.02
CA ALA A 9 7.04 23.61 50.20
C ALA A 9 8.04 22.70 50.89
N THR A 10 8.47 23.10 52.09
CA THR A 10 9.13 22.26 53.08
C THR A 10 8.25 21.02 53.31
N GLY A 11 8.45 20.02 52.45
CA GLY A 11 7.54 18.90 52.24
C GLY A 11 7.80 17.78 53.22
N ILE A 12 7.63 18.06 54.51
CA ILE A 12 7.38 17.00 55.47
C ILE A 12 5.98 16.49 55.11
N SER A 13 5.88 15.27 54.59
CA SER A 13 4.60 14.64 54.30
C SER A 13 3.76 14.65 55.57
N PHE A 14 2.43 14.71 55.45
CA PHE A 14 1.55 14.61 56.61
C PHE A 14 1.80 13.32 57.43
N ALA A 15 2.26 12.25 56.76
CA ALA A 15 2.73 11.03 57.42
C ALA A 15 4.01 11.27 58.24
N ASP A 16 4.97 12.00 57.70
CA ASP A 16 6.23 12.35 58.37
C ASP A 16 6.00 13.30 59.55
N TRP A 17 5.07 14.25 59.42
CA TRP A 17 4.68 15.14 60.51
C TRP A 17 4.01 14.37 61.65
N ARG A 18 3.13 13.40 61.34
CA ARG A 18 2.54 12.52 62.35
C ARG A 18 3.57 11.65 63.04
N ARG A 19 4.52 11.05 62.30
CA ARG A 19 5.63 10.28 62.88
C ARG A 19 6.45 11.15 63.84
N ALA A 20 6.93 12.31 63.39
CA ALA A 20 7.71 13.22 64.22
C ALA A 20 6.96 13.68 65.49
N THR A 21 5.65 13.93 65.39
CA THR A 21 4.84 14.33 66.54
C THR A 21 4.63 13.16 67.52
N ASN A 22 4.39 11.94 67.00
CA ASN A 22 4.23 10.75 67.81
C ASN A 22 5.54 10.36 68.52
N ASP A 23 6.67 10.42 67.81
CA ASP A 23 8.01 10.16 68.35
C ASP A 23 8.34 11.14 69.49
N SER A 24 8.01 12.42 69.30
CA SER A 24 8.18 13.45 70.34
C SER A 24 7.29 13.19 71.58
N LEU A 25 6.04 12.74 71.38
CA LEU A 25 5.12 12.37 72.47
C LEU A 25 5.62 11.12 73.22
N MET A 26 6.09 10.10 72.50
CA MET A 26 6.64 8.88 73.09
C MET A 26 7.92 9.16 73.88
N SER A 27 8.82 9.99 73.34
CA SER A 27 10.03 10.43 74.04
C SER A 27 9.70 11.23 75.32
N THR A 28 8.71 12.12 75.25
CA THR A 28 8.26 12.88 76.45
C THR A 28 7.66 11.94 77.50
N THR A 29 6.89 10.95 77.06
CA THR A 29 6.28 9.93 77.93
C THR A 29 7.36 9.05 78.58
N GLU A 30 8.45 8.75 77.87
CA GLU A 30 9.62 8.04 78.39
C GLU A 30 10.33 8.82 79.48
N SER A 31 10.65 10.09 79.23
CA SER A 31 11.27 10.95 80.24
C SER A 31 10.37 11.15 81.46
N LEU A 32 9.04 11.17 81.30
CA LEU A 32 8.11 11.27 82.42
C LEU A 32 8.09 9.98 83.25
N LEU A 33 8.10 8.81 82.61
CA LEU A 33 8.14 7.52 83.30
C LEU A 33 9.45 7.33 84.08
N GLU A 34 10.58 7.70 83.50
CA GLU A 34 11.90 7.65 84.16
C GLU A 34 11.93 8.55 85.40
N ARG A 35 11.44 9.80 85.27
CA ARG A 35 11.34 10.71 86.42
C ARG A 35 10.37 10.25 87.50
N LEU A 36 9.28 9.58 87.12
CA LEU A 36 8.33 9.01 88.10
C LEU A 36 8.95 7.82 88.84
N GLU A 37 9.86 7.08 88.21
CA GLU A 37 10.64 6.01 88.84
C GLU A 37 11.67 6.58 89.81
N ASP A 38 12.42 7.61 89.42
CA ASP A 38 13.33 8.34 90.32
C ASP A 38 12.60 8.91 91.54
N VAL A 39 11.40 9.47 91.33
CA VAL A 39 10.57 9.99 92.43
C VAL A 39 10.10 8.84 93.32
N ALA A 40 9.66 7.71 92.76
CA ALA A 40 9.28 6.55 93.55
C ALA A 40 10.44 6.00 94.39
N ASP A 41 11.66 5.97 93.85
CA ASP A 41 12.87 5.54 94.56
C ASP A 41 13.29 6.53 95.66
N MET A 42 13.21 7.84 95.40
CA MET A 42 13.44 8.87 96.42
C MET A 42 12.42 8.78 97.56
N LEU A 43 11.15 8.53 97.26
CA LEU A 43 10.11 8.37 98.27
C LEU A 43 10.36 7.10 99.12
N LEU A 44 10.89 6.03 98.53
CA LEU A 44 11.31 4.82 99.24
C LEU A 44 12.51 5.09 100.16
N GLN A 45 13.51 5.84 99.69
CA GLN A 45 14.66 6.25 100.50
C GLN A 45 14.24 7.12 101.69
N ILE A 46 13.27 8.02 101.49
CA ILE A 46 12.68 8.83 102.56
C ILE A 46 11.94 7.92 103.56
N ASP A 47 11.09 7.00 103.08
CA ASP A 47 10.36 6.05 103.91
C ASP A 47 11.31 5.16 104.76
N GLU A 48 12.37 4.64 104.15
CA GLU A 48 13.40 3.86 104.85
C GLU A 48 14.14 4.71 105.89
N ALA A 49 14.47 5.98 105.58
CA ALA A 49 15.13 6.88 106.53
C ALA A 49 14.22 7.23 107.72
N TYR A 50 12.92 7.39 107.51
CA TYR A 50 11.96 7.71 108.56
C TYR A 50 11.62 6.50 109.45
N THR A 51 11.51 5.30 108.88
CA THR A 51 11.28 4.07 109.65
C THR A 51 12.51 3.65 110.46
N LYS A 52 13.72 3.83 109.92
CA LYS A 52 15.01 3.44 110.55
C LYS A 52 15.49 4.43 111.62
N ASN A 53 15.14 5.72 111.53
CA ASN A 53 15.43 6.71 112.59
C ASN A 53 14.50 6.60 113.81
N GLY A 54 13.44 5.78 113.75
CA GLY A 54 12.51 5.53 114.87
C GLY A 54 13.05 4.62 115.98
N GLU A 55 14.23 4.00 115.81
CA GLU A 55 14.81 3.08 116.81
C GLU A 55 15.77 3.75 117.83
N SER A 56 15.99 5.06 117.76
CA SER A 56 16.82 5.79 118.73
C SER A 56 15.97 6.61 119.72
N PRO A 57 16.12 6.43 121.06
CA PRO A 57 15.27 7.06 122.04
C PRO A 57 15.80 8.46 122.37
N SER A 58 15.35 9.47 121.64
CA SER A 58 15.49 10.88 122.06
C SER A 58 14.20 11.61 121.74
N GLU A 59 13.61 12.23 122.77
CA GLU A 59 12.38 13.02 122.75
C GLU A 59 12.39 14.07 121.64
N VAL A 60 11.85 13.70 120.49
CA VAL A 60 11.33 14.63 119.49
C VAL A 60 10.01 14.01 119.02
N THR A 61 8.94 14.80 119.16
CA THR A 61 7.56 14.56 118.73
C THR A 61 7.44 13.46 117.67
N SER A 62 6.87 12.32 118.06
CA SER A 62 6.56 11.23 117.15
C SER A 62 5.82 11.78 115.92
N PRO A 63 6.31 11.55 114.69
CA PRO A 63 5.56 11.93 113.49
C PRO A 63 4.20 11.23 113.57
N ASN A 64 3.12 11.99 113.35
CA ASN A 64 1.76 11.48 113.46
C ASN A 64 1.61 10.23 112.57
N PRO A 65 1.36 9.03 113.14
CA PRO A 65 1.37 7.76 112.40
C PRO A 65 0.37 7.76 111.23
N GLU A 66 -0.71 8.54 111.34
CA GLU A 66 -1.70 8.72 110.27
C GLU A 66 -1.13 9.40 109.01
N ILE A 67 -0.17 10.31 109.16
CA ILE A 67 0.47 11.00 108.04
C ILE A 67 1.39 10.03 107.27
N VAL A 68 2.11 9.18 108.01
CA VAL A 68 2.99 8.16 107.44
C VAL A 68 2.19 7.10 106.69
N GLU A 69 1.08 6.65 107.27
CA GLU A 69 0.19 5.68 106.63
C GLU A 69 -0.42 6.22 105.32
N ARG A 70 -0.91 7.48 105.31
CA ARG A 70 -1.42 8.13 104.09
C ARG A 70 -0.34 8.35 103.04
N PHE A 71 0.90 8.63 103.46
CA PHE A 71 2.03 8.74 102.55
C PHE A 71 2.35 7.39 101.90
N HIS A 72 2.37 6.31 102.68
CA HIS A 72 2.60 4.96 102.19
C HIS A 72 1.50 4.53 101.20
N GLU A 73 0.23 4.79 101.52
CA GLU A 73 -0.90 4.57 100.61
C GLU A 73 -0.76 5.37 99.31
N GLY A 74 -0.30 6.63 99.40
CA GLY A 74 -0.03 7.47 98.24
C GLY A 74 1.10 6.93 97.34
N VAL A 75 2.19 6.43 97.94
CA VAL A 75 3.31 5.81 97.22
C VAL A 75 2.89 4.51 96.53
N GLU A 76 2.14 3.65 97.21
CA GLU A 76 1.66 2.39 96.64
C GLU A 76 0.62 2.63 95.53
N ASN A 77 -0.24 3.64 95.66
CA ASN A 77 -1.13 4.07 94.58
C ASN A 77 -0.35 4.59 93.37
N ALA A 78 0.68 5.42 93.58
CA ALA A 78 1.56 5.90 92.51
C ALA A 78 2.27 4.74 91.78
N ARG A 79 2.76 3.74 92.52
CA ARG A 79 3.36 2.52 91.95
C ARG A 79 2.38 1.71 91.12
N SER A 80 1.15 1.54 91.62
CA SER A 80 0.08 0.87 90.88
C SER A 80 -0.20 1.56 89.54
N ILE A 81 -0.32 2.89 89.55
CA ILE A 81 -0.52 3.70 88.35
C ILE A 81 0.67 3.56 87.39
N ILE A 82 1.91 3.67 87.87
CA ILE A 82 3.13 3.48 87.06
C ILE A 82 3.14 2.08 86.43
N GLY A 83 2.74 1.04 87.17
CA GLY A 83 2.64 -0.33 86.66
C GLY A 83 1.61 -0.47 85.53
N VAL A 84 0.45 0.18 85.66
CA VAL A 84 -0.56 0.23 84.59
C VAL A 84 -0.03 0.98 83.37
N LEU A 85 0.63 2.13 83.57
CA LEU A 85 1.21 2.92 82.47
C LEU A 85 2.32 2.16 81.73
N LYS A 86 3.20 1.43 82.45
CA LYS A 86 4.23 0.57 81.83
C LYS A 86 3.61 -0.53 80.96
N LYS A 87 2.55 -1.20 81.44
CA LYS A 87 1.82 -2.21 80.67
C LYS A 87 1.15 -1.62 79.43
N GLU A 88 0.54 -0.46 79.57
CA GLU A 88 -0.14 0.21 78.47
C GLU A 88 0.85 0.71 77.41
N LYS A 89 1.99 1.28 77.82
CA LYS A 89 3.10 1.64 76.92
C LYS A 89 3.55 0.42 76.11
N TRP A 90 3.83 -0.70 76.77
CA TRP A 90 4.25 -1.92 76.09
C TRP A 90 3.20 -2.43 75.08
N ARG A 91 1.92 -2.37 75.46
CA ARG A 91 0.80 -2.72 74.56
C ARG A 91 0.73 -1.81 73.34
N LEU A 92 0.90 -0.50 73.52
CA LEU A 92 0.89 0.49 72.44
C LEU A 92 2.09 0.30 71.50
N SER A 93 3.32 0.18 72.04
CA SER A 93 4.51 -0.09 71.23
C SER A 93 4.39 -1.36 70.38
N ARG A 94 3.77 -2.41 70.92
CA ARG A 94 3.52 -3.64 70.15
C ARG A 94 2.52 -3.43 68.99
N ARG A 95 1.48 -2.60 69.20
CA ARG A 95 0.51 -2.26 68.16
C ARG A 95 1.12 -1.37 67.10
N GLU A 96 1.95 -0.41 67.50
CA GLU A 96 2.71 0.46 66.60
C GLU A 96 3.58 -0.36 65.64
N MET A 97 4.41 -1.27 66.18
CA MET A 97 5.23 -2.18 65.35
C MET A 97 4.37 -3.01 64.39
N SER A 98 3.21 -3.51 64.84
CA SER A 98 2.31 -4.27 63.96
C SER A 98 1.69 -3.41 62.86
N VAL A 99 1.41 -2.13 63.11
CA VAL A 99 0.87 -1.22 62.11
C VAL A 99 1.95 -0.84 61.11
N GLU A 100 3.17 -0.60 61.57
CA GLU A 100 4.32 -0.27 60.72
C GLU A 100 4.64 -1.41 59.74
N MET A 101 4.66 -2.66 60.21
CA MET A 101 4.83 -3.84 59.33
C MET A 101 3.76 -3.90 58.24
N ARG A 102 2.47 -3.70 58.58
CA ARG A 102 1.38 -3.69 57.59
C ARG A 102 1.47 -2.51 56.62
N MET A 103 1.97 -1.37 57.09
CA MET A 103 2.19 -0.20 56.24
C MET A 103 3.27 -0.49 55.19
N GLY A 104 4.37 -1.15 55.59
CA GLY A 104 5.40 -1.63 54.67
C GLY A 104 4.85 -2.60 53.62
N GLU A 105 4.07 -3.60 54.04
CA GLU A 105 3.42 -4.54 53.11
C GLU A 105 2.51 -3.82 52.09
N LEU A 106 1.74 -2.82 52.53
CA LEU A 106 0.89 -2.03 51.64
C LEU A 106 1.69 -1.14 50.67
N GLU A 107 2.83 -0.60 51.11
CA GLU A 107 3.74 0.17 50.25
C GLU A 107 4.39 -0.72 49.18
N ASP A 108 4.75 -1.95 49.53
CA ASP A 108 5.25 -2.95 48.58
C ASP A 108 4.17 -3.34 47.56
N TYR A 109 2.95 -3.64 48.01
CA TYR A 109 1.83 -3.93 47.09
C TYR A 109 1.53 -2.75 46.16
N LYS A 110 1.55 -1.53 46.68
CA LYS A 110 1.37 -0.33 45.86
C LYS A 110 2.45 -0.22 44.78
N SER A 111 3.70 -0.50 45.13
CA SER A 111 4.83 -0.44 44.20
C SER A 111 4.72 -1.51 43.10
N HIS A 112 4.30 -2.73 43.46
CA HIS A 112 4.02 -3.79 42.49
C HIS A 112 2.88 -3.41 41.52
N LEU A 113 1.76 -2.88 42.04
CA LEU A 113 0.64 -2.44 41.20
C LEU A 113 1.05 -1.31 40.24
N GLN A 114 1.92 -0.39 40.67
CA GLN A 114 2.44 0.65 39.79
C GLN A 114 3.30 0.07 38.66
N SER A 115 4.14 -0.92 38.98
CA SER A 115 4.94 -1.64 37.98
C SER A 115 4.05 -2.38 36.97
N ASP A 116 3.05 -3.10 37.45
CA ASP A 116 2.12 -3.86 36.61
C ASP A 116 1.32 -2.92 35.69
N MET A 117 0.86 -1.77 36.22
CA MET A 117 0.17 -0.76 35.42
C MET A 117 1.09 -0.18 34.32
N SER A 118 2.36 0.06 34.63
CA SER A 118 3.33 0.51 33.65
C SER A 118 3.58 -0.53 32.54
N SER A 119 3.70 -1.82 32.92
CA SER A 119 3.88 -2.92 31.97
C SER A 119 2.65 -3.11 31.08
N LEU A 120 1.45 -2.99 31.66
CA LEU A 120 0.20 -3.06 30.91
C LEU A 120 0.10 -1.91 29.90
N ASN A 121 0.42 -0.68 30.29
CA ASN A 121 0.43 0.46 29.37
C ASN A 121 1.39 0.24 28.19
N GLN A 122 2.61 -0.26 28.45
CA GLN A 122 3.54 -0.62 27.37
C GLN A 122 2.97 -1.67 26.42
N THR A 123 2.27 -2.67 26.95
CA THR A 123 1.62 -3.70 26.15
C THR A 123 0.51 -3.12 25.28
N VAL A 124 -0.29 -2.21 25.83
CA VAL A 124 -1.33 -1.48 25.09
C VAL A 124 -0.70 -0.67 23.96
N ASP A 125 0.35 0.09 24.21
CA ASP A 125 1.03 0.89 23.18
C ASP A 125 1.56 0.03 22.03
N VAL A 126 2.16 -1.13 22.34
CA VAL A 126 2.64 -2.09 21.33
C VAL A 126 1.47 -2.66 20.51
N LEU A 127 0.37 -3.03 21.15
CA LEU A 127 -0.81 -3.54 20.46
C LEU A 127 -1.46 -2.47 19.57
N SER A 128 -1.55 -1.23 20.05
CA SER A 128 -2.05 -0.10 19.27
C SER A 128 -1.21 0.13 18.01
N LEU A 129 0.12 0.10 18.12
CA LEU A 129 1.00 0.21 16.96
C LEU A 129 0.79 -0.96 15.99
N ARG A 130 0.61 -2.18 16.52
CA ARG A 130 0.38 -3.37 15.69
C ARG A 130 -0.94 -3.30 14.92
N VAL A 131 -2.00 -2.74 15.51
CA VAL A 131 -3.27 -2.51 14.82
C VAL A 131 -3.09 -1.59 13.63
N VAL A 132 -2.43 -0.44 13.81
CA VAL A 132 -2.17 0.52 12.71
C VAL A 132 -1.35 -0.13 11.59
N GLN A 133 -0.35 -0.96 11.93
CA GLN A 133 0.42 -1.69 10.92
C GLN A 133 -0.44 -2.67 10.12
N LEU A 134 -1.35 -3.40 10.78
CA LEU A 134 -2.25 -4.35 10.12
C LEU A 134 -3.28 -3.64 9.23
N GLU A 135 -3.78 -2.48 9.66
CA GLU A 135 -4.68 -1.65 8.86
C GLU A 135 -4.01 -1.16 7.57
N ASN A 136 -2.75 -0.71 7.65
CA ASN A 136 -1.99 -0.33 6.46
C ASN A 136 -1.75 -1.53 5.53
N GLN A 137 -1.35 -2.68 6.08
CA GLN A 137 -1.16 -3.91 5.29
C GLN A 137 -2.45 -4.36 4.59
N LEU A 138 -3.60 -4.18 5.24
CA LEU A 138 -4.90 -4.47 4.65
C LEU A 138 -5.21 -3.52 3.50
N ALA A 139 -4.95 -2.23 3.66
CA ALA A 139 -5.15 -1.23 2.60
C ALA A 139 -4.28 -1.52 1.36
N ASP A 140 -2.99 -1.79 1.56
CA ASP A 140 -2.06 -2.15 0.47
C ASP A 140 -2.51 -3.42 -0.28
N ALA A 141 -3.00 -4.42 0.46
CA ALA A 141 -3.52 -5.64 -0.12
C ALA A 141 -4.80 -5.42 -0.94
N GLN A 142 -5.68 -4.53 -0.47
CA GLN A 142 -6.90 -4.14 -1.19
C GLN A 142 -6.59 -3.40 -2.49
N GLU A 143 -5.64 -2.47 -2.47
CA GLU A 143 -5.18 -1.77 -3.68
C GLU A 143 -4.58 -2.75 -4.70
N THR A 144 -3.74 -3.68 -4.24
CA THR A 144 -3.16 -4.73 -5.09
C THR A 144 -4.25 -5.61 -5.70
N GLN A 145 -5.27 -5.97 -4.92
CA GLN A 145 -6.39 -6.76 -5.41
C GLN A 145 -7.18 -6.02 -6.51
N GLU A 146 -7.50 -4.74 -6.29
CA GLU A 146 -8.21 -3.92 -7.29
C GLU A 146 -7.41 -3.81 -8.60
N GLN A 147 -6.09 -3.61 -8.51
CA GLN A 147 -5.22 -3.56 -9.68
C GLN A 147 -5.23 -4.89 -10.47
N LEU A 148 -5.13 -6.02 -9.77
CA LEU A 148 -5.17 -7.35 -10.41
C LEU A 148 -6.54 -7.65 -11.03
N GLU A 149 -7.63 -7.22 -10.39
CA GLU A 149 -8.98 -7.36 -10.94
C GLU A 149 -9.15 -6.54 -12.24
N ALA A 150 -8.59 -5.32 -12.28
CA ALA A 150 -8.56 -4.50 -13.48
C ALA A 150 -7.74 -5.17 -14.61
N GLU A 151 -6.54 -5.66 -14.30
CA GLU A 151 -5.69 -6.36 -15.28
C GLU A 151 -6.38 -7.61 -15.85
N ILE A 152 -7.05 -8.40 -15.00
CA ILE A 152 -7.86 -9.54 -15.44
C ILE A 152 -8.98 -9.08 -16.39
N GLY A 153 -9.60 -7.93 -16.13
CA GLY A 153 -10.59 -7.32 -17.00
C GLY A 153 -10.03 -7.02 -18.39
N GLU A 154 -8.89 -6.33 -18.46
CA GLU A 154 -8.20 -5.97 -19.71
C GLU A 154 -7.70 -7.19 -20.49
N GLN A 155 -7.20 -8.20 -19.79
CA GLN A 155 -6.79 -9.45 -20.43
C GLN A 155 -7.99 -10.20 -21.03
N LYS A 156 -9.15 -10.21 -20.36
CA LYS A 156 -10.38 -10.81 -20.90
C LYS A 156 -10.84 -10.10 -22.18
N THR A 157 -10.86 -8.76 -22.19
CA THR A 157 -11.23 -8.00 -23.39
C THR A 157 -10.27 -8.28 -24.55
N SER A 158 -8.96 -8.27 -24.26
CA SER A 158 -7.93 -8.60 -25.25
C SER A 158 -8.11 -10.01 -25.84
N ILE A 159 -8.40 -11.01 -25.00
CA ILE A 159 -8.67 -12.37 -25.45
C ILE A 159 -9.87 -12.42 -26.40
N ASP A 160 -10.94 -11.72 -26.08
CA ASP A 160 -12.15 -11.70 -26.93
C ASP A 160 -11.90 -10.97 -28.25
N GLU A 161 -11.11 -9.90 -28.25
CA GLU A 161 -10.65 -9.24 -29.48
C GLU A 161 -9.83 -10.18 -30.37
N TYR A 162 -8.86 -10.92 -29.80
CA TYR A 162 -8.08 -11.89 -30.56
C TYR A 162 -8.92 -13.04 -31.09
N LYS A 163 -9.92 -13.52 -30.35
CA LYS A 163 -10.87 -14.54 -30.84
C LYS A 163 -11.65 -14.03 -32.04
N ASN A 164 -12.15 -12.80 -31.98
CA ASN A 164 -12.89 -12.18 -33.08
C ASN A 164 -11.99 -12.02 -34.32
N TRP A 165 -10.78 -11.50 -34.13
CA TRP A 165 -9.79 -11.36 -35.21
C TRP A 165 -9.45 -12.71 -35.86
N LEU A 166 -9.28 -13.76 -35.06
CA LEU A 166 -9.04 -15.12 -35.57
C LEU A 166 -10.21 -15.63 -36.40
N ALA A 167 -11.45 -15.42 -35.94
CA ALA A 167 -12.65 -15.83 -36.68
C ALA A 167 -12.77 -15.09 -38.02
N ASP A 168 -12.50 -13.78 -38.03
CA ASP A 168 -12.50 -12.97 -39.26
C ASP A 168 -11.41 -13.43 -40.24
N SER A 169 -10.20 -13.67 -39.76
CA SER A 169 -9.09 -14.18 -40.55
C SER A 169 -9.40 -15.56 -41.15
N GLN A 170 -9.98 -16.47 -40.37
CA GLN A 170 -10.44 -17.77 -40.87
C GLN A 170 -11.50 -17.63 -41.97
N ASN A 171 -12.45 -16.71 -41.81
CA ASN A 171 -13.48 -16.43 -42.80
C ASN A 171 -12.90 -15.85 -44.10
N GLN A 172 -11.94 -14.92 -44.00
CA GLN A 172 -11.23 -14.39 -45.16
C GLN A 172 -10.45 -15.47 -45.90
N ASN A 173 -9.73 -16.33 -45.16
CA ASN A 173 -8.99 -17.43 -45.74
C ASN A 173 -9.92 -18.43 -46.45
N ALA A 174 -11.08 -18.75 -45.87
CA ALA A 174 -12.09 -19.59 -46.52
C ALA A 174 -12.64 -18.96 -47.82
N LYS A 175 -12.86 -17.62 -47.85
CA LYS A 175 -13.28 -16.90 -49.05
C LYS A 175 -12.19 -16.93 -50.14
N LEU A 176 -10.94 -16.65 -49.76
CA LEU A 176 -9.80 -16.68 -50.67
C LEU A 176 -9.61 -18.08 -51.26
N LYS A 177 -9.67 -19.12 -50.42
CA LYS A 177 -9.58 -20.51 -50.87
C LYS A 177 -10.66 -20.85 -51.91
N LYS A 178 -11.92 -20.47 -51.66
CA LYS A 178 -13.00 -20.65 -52.65
C LYS A 178 -12.76 -19.89 -53.94
N SER A 179 -12.27 -18.65 -53.86
CA SER A 179 -11.94 -17.86 -55.06
C SER A 179 -10.79 -18.48 -55.86
N PHE A 180 -9.81 -19.05 -55.18
CA PHE A 180 -8.70 -19.77 -55.79
C PHE A 180 -9.20 -21.04 -56.48
N GLU A 181 -10.01 -21.86 -55.80
CA GLU A 181 -10.63 -23.07 -56.38
C GLU A 181 -11.47 -22.73 -57.62
N LEU A 182 -12.23 -21.63 -57.59
CA LEU A 182 -13.01 -21.16 -58.75
C LEU A 182 -12.10 -20.75 -59.92
N LEU A 183 -11.05 -19.98 -59.63
CA LEU A 183 -10.09 -19.53 -60.63
C LEU A 183 -9.36 -20.72 -61.24
N GLU A 184 -8.90 -21.67 -60.42
CA GLU A 184 -8.22 -22.89 -60.84
C GLU A 184 -9.13 -23.75 -61.73
N ALA A 185 -10.42 -23.86 -61.42
CA ALA A 185 -11.39 -24.59 -62.23
C ALA A 185 -11.73 -23.90 -63.56
N GLN A 186 -11.83 -22.56 -63.58
CA GLN A 186 -12.25 -21.81 -64.77
C GLN A 186 -11.10 -21.54 -65.75
N THR A 187 -9.90 -21.23 -65.25
CA THR A 187 -8.77 -20.77 -66.06
C THR A 187 -8.42 -21.71 -67.21
N PRO A 188 -8.29 -23.05 -67.02
CA PRO A 188 -7.95 -23.96 -68.10
C PRO A 188 -9.02 -23.96 -69.19
N HIS A 189 -10.30 -23.99 -68.81
CA HIS A 189 -11.40 -24.00 -69.76
C HIS A 189 -11.45 -22.72 -70.58
N THR A 190 -11.40 -21.55 -69.94
CA THR A 190 -11.42 -20.26 -70.61
C THR A 190 -10.25 -20.13 -71.59
N LEU A 191 -9.02 -20.46 -71.13
CA LEU A 191 -7.83 -20.39 -71.98
C LEU A 191 -7.88 -21.37 -73.15
N ILE A 192 -8.38 -22.60 -72.95
CA ILE A 192 -8.53 -23.58 -74.03
C ILE A 192 -9.54 -23.08 -75.08
N THR A 193 -10.68 -22.55 -74.64
CA THR A 193 -11.71 -22.03 -75.54
C THR A 193 -11.21 -20.84 -76.34
N GLU A 194 -10.58 -19.86 -75.70
CA GLU A 194 -9.98 -18.71 -76.36
C GLU A 194 -8.87 -19.13 -77.35
N ASN A 195 -7.98 -20.04 -76.94
CA ASN A 195 -6.91 -20.55 -77.80
C ASN A 195 -7.47 -21.26 -79.05
N THR A 196 -8.57 -21.99 -78.88
CA THR A 196 -9.27 -22.67 -79.98
C THR A 196 -9.90 -21.66 -80.94
N MET A 197 -10.54 -20.61 -80.41
CA MET A 197 -11.14 -19.54 -81.20
C MET A 197 -10.08 -18.80 -82.04
N VAL A 198 -8.95 -18.43 -81.42
CA VAL A 198 -7.82 -17.79 -82.12
C VAL A 198 -7.23 -18.70 -83.19
N LYS A 199 -7.06 -20.00 -82.92
CA LYS A 199 -6.60 -20.97 -83.94
C LYS A 199 -7.54 -21.04 -85.14
N ASN A 200 -8.84 -21.04 -84.91
CA ASN A 200 -9.84 -21.05 -85.97
C ASN A 200 -9.77 -19.76 -86.80
N GLU A 201 -9.63 -18.60 -86.16
CA GLU A 201 -9.49 -17.31 -86.84
C GLU A 201 -8.21 -17.26 -87.70
N ILE A 202 -7.08 -17.73 -87.16
CA ILE A 202 -5.83 -17.87 -87.93
C ILE A 202 -6.05 -18.76 -89.15
N ALA A 203 -6.75 -19.89 -89.01
CA ALA A 203 -7.02 -20.80 -90.13
C ALA A 203 -7.85 -20.13 -91.24
N VAL A 204 -8.90 -19.38 -90.87
CA VAL A 204 -9.72 -18.61 -91.82
C VAL A 204 -8.86 -17.58 -92.54
N LEU A 205 -8.06 -16.80 -91.81
CA LEU A 205 -7.18 -15.79 -92.39
C LEU A 205 -6.13 -16.41 -93.33
N MET A 206 -5.56 -17.57 -92.98
CA MET A 206 -4.63 -18.29 -93.86
C MET A 206 -5.29 -18.72 -95.17
N ASP A 207 -6.54 -19.20 -95.11
CA ASP A 207 -7.29 -19.67 -96.27
C ASP A 207 -7.72 -18.51 -97.18
N GLU A 208 -8.13 -17.38 -96.60
CA GLU A 208 -8.35 -16.11 -97.32
C GLU A 208 -7.07 -15.60 -97.97
N ASN A 209 -5.94 -15.60 -97.24
CA ASN A 209 -4.64 -15.20 -97.77
C ASN A 209 -4.23 -16.09 -98.96
N LYS A 210 -4.51 -17.40 -98.88
CA LYS A 210 -4.29 -18.33 -99.99
C LYS A 210 -5.16 -18.00 -101.20
N LYS A 211 -6.45 -17.70 -101.00
CA LYS A 211 -7.35 -17.26 -102.07
C LYS A 211 -6.88 -15.95 -102.71
N LEU A 212 -6.46 -14.97 -101.91
CA LEU A 212 -5.90 -13.71 -102.39
C LEU A 212 -4.63 -13.94 -103.21
N LYS A 213 -3.72 -14.81 -102.75
CA LYS A 213 -2.53 -15.20 -103.52
C LYS A 213 -2.88 -15.87 -104.85
N GLU A 214 -3.90 -16.70 -104.89
CA GLU A 214 -4.37 -17.33 -106.13
C GLU A 214 -5.06 -16.32 -107.06
N LEU A 215 -5.82 -15.36 -106.52
CA LEU A 215 -6.38 -14.24 -107.29
C LEU A 215 -5.27 -13.38 -107.90
N ILE A 216 -4.23 -13.06 -107.14
CA ILE A 216 -3.05 -12.32 -107.65
C ILE A 216 -2.37 -13.13 -108.75
N ARG A 217 -2.06 -14.42 -108.51
CA ARG A 217 -1.44 -15.28 -109.51
C ARG A 217 -2.28 -15.43 -110.77
N SER A 218 -3.61 -15.54 -110.64
CA SER A 218 -4.53 -15.61 -111.79
C SER A 218 -4.64 -14.26 -112.51
N ALA A 219 -4.55 -13.13 -111.82
CA ALA A 219 -4.44 -11.81 -112.45
C ALA A 219 -3.08 -11.59 -113.16
N GLU A 220 -2.00 -12.17 -112.64
CA GLU A 220 -0.66 -12.12 -113.25
C GLU A 220 -0.51 -13.08 -114.45
N THR A 221 -1.22 -14.22 -114.44
CA THR A 221 -1.19 -15.24 -115.51
C THR A 221 -2.30 -15.09 -116.54
N ALA A 222 -3.41 -14.42 -116.20
CA ALA A 222 -4.27 -13.80 -117.18
C ALA A 222 -3.37 -12.85 -117.98
N SER A 223 -3.15 -13.22 -119.24
CA SER A 223 -2.43 -12.44 -120.25
C SER A 223 -2.59 -10.95 -120.01
N PRO A 224 -1.53 -10.13 -120.17
CA PRO A 224 -1.71 -8.68 -120.19
C PRO A 224 -2.89 -8.41 -121.14
N PRO A 225 -3.88 -7.58 -120.73
CA PRO A 225 -4.94 -7.21 -121.65
C PRO A 225 -4.22 -6.72 -122.90
N ALA A 226 -4.50 -7.40 -124.01
CA ALA A 226 -3.99 -7.05 -125.32
C ALA A 226 -4.21 -5.55 -125.47
N THR A 227 -3.14 -4.77 -125.33
CA THR A 227 -3.08 -3.30 -125.52
C THR A 227 -4.46 -2.67 -125.57
N ASP A 228 -5.18 -2.64 -124.44
CA ASP A 228 -6.44 -1.91 -124.41
C ASP A 228 -6.04 -0.45 -124.26
N ASP A 229 -5.76 0.18 -125.40
CA ASP A 229 -5.48 1.60 -125.53
C ASP A 229 -6.56 2.43 -124.83
N HIS A 230 -7.75 1.88 -124.60
CA HIS A 230 -8.81 2.52 -123.85
C HIS A 230 -8.55 2.56 -122.34
N LEU A 231 -8.01 1.50 -121.74
CA LEU A 231 -7.64 1.48 -120.32
C LEU A 231 -6.38 2.32 -120.09
N ASN A 232 -5.36 2.23 -120.96
CA ASN A 232 -4.19 3.10 -120.87
C ASN A 232 -4.54 4.58 -121.08
N ARG A 233 -5.54 4.90 -121.92
CA ARG A 233 -6.06 6.26 -122.08
C ARG A 233 -6.87 6.71 -120.87
N LEU A 234 -7.69 5.83 -120.28
CA LEU A 234 -8.45 6.13 -119.07
C LEU A 234 -7.53 6.30 -117.84
N THR A 235 -6.51 5.44 -117.68
CA THR A 235 -5.49 5.52 -116.63
C THR A 235 -4.60 6.75 -116.83
N ARG A 236 -4.28 7.14 -118.07
CA ARG A 236 -3.58 8.40 -118.37
C ARG A 236 -4.47 9.61 -118.11
N ASP A 237 -5.76 9.57 -118.40
CA ASP A 237 -6.70 10.66 -118.08
C ASP A 237 -6.97 10.76 -116.57
N PHE A 238 -7.03 9.63 -115.85
CA PHE A 238 -7.12 9.58 -114.39
C PHE A 238 -5.83 10.06 -113.71
N LEU A 239 -4.65 9.63 -114.18
CA LEU A 239 -3.37 10.13 -113.68
C LEU A 239 -3.17 11.61 -114.01
N ARG A 240 -3.71 12.11 -115.12
CA ARG A 240 -3.72 13.54 -115.47
C ARG A 240 -4.70 14.35 -114.61
N GLN A 241 -5.82 13.76 -114.20
CA GLN A 241 -6.73 14.34 -113.21
C GLN A 241 -6.15 14.31 -111.79
N LEU A 242 -5.48 13.22 -111.39
CA LEU A 242 -4.80 13.11 -110.09
C LEU A 242 -3.55 14.01 -110.03
N SER A 243 -2.78 14.15 -111.11
CA SER A 243 -1.68 15.12 -111.15
C SER A 243 -2.16 16.58 -111.19
N SER A 244 -3.43 16.81 -111.56
CA SER A 244 -4.07 18.13 -111.42
C SER A 244 -4.61 18.39 -110.01
N LEU A 245 -4.79 17.33 -109.20
CA LEU A 245 -5.17 17.41 -107.78
C LEU A 245 -3.94 17.55 -106.87
N ASP A 246 -2.80 16.95 -107.24
CA ASP A 246 -1.54 17.00 -106.48
C ASP A 246 -0.74 18.32 -106.66
N SER A 247 -1.29 19.26 -107.43
CA SER A 247 -0.76 20.63 -107.51
C SER A 247 -1.32 21.55 -106.41
N ASN A 248 -2.18 21.05 -105.50
CA ASN A 248 -2.96 21.92 -104.62
C ASN A 248 -2.97 21.58 -103.13
N GLU A 249 -2.11 20.69 -102.62
CA GLU A 249 -1.99 20.49 -101.17
C GLU A 249 -0.60 20.03 -100.74
N GLN A 250 0.37 20.92 -100.94
CA GLN A 250 1.48 21.09 -99.99
C GLN A 250 0.93 21.63 -98.66
N THR A 251 1.64 21.32 -97.56
CA THR A 251 1.39 21.64 -96.13
C THR A 251 0.51 20.59 -95.43
N SER A 252 0.84 19.98 -94.29
CA SER A 252 1.94 20.09 -93.33
C SER A 252 1.89 18.78 -92.53
N GLU A 253 2.97 17.99 -92.50
CA GLU A 253 3.91 17.89 -91.38
C GLU A 253 3.37 17.34 -90.04
N MET A 254 4.02 16.24 -89.65
CA MET A 254 4.45 15.85 -88.29
C MET A 254 3.37 15.59 -87.22
N GLY A 255 3.43 14.53 -86.42
CA GLY A 255 4.49 13.57 -86.16
C GLY A 255 4.31 12.98 -84.75
N HIS A 256 4.65 11.70 -84.63
CA HIS A 256 5.24 11.02 -83.47
C HIS A 256 4.40 10.73 -82.21
N ASN A 257 4.07 9.43 -82.09
CA ASN A 257 4.40 8.53 -80.98
C ASN A 257 5.10 9.11 -79.73
N CYS A 258 4.57 8.78 -78.56
CA CYS A 258 5.31 8.35 -77.36
C CYS A 258 4.41 7.35 -76.60
N HIS A 259 4.80 6.08 -76.48
CA HIS A 259 5.70 5.48 -75.46
C HIS A 259 5.03 5.27 -74.09
N ASP A 260 4.93 3.98 -73.75
CA ASP A 260 5.03 3.31 -72.44
C ASP A 260 4.85 4.11 -71.14
N SER A 261 4.08 3.51 -70.23
CA SER A 261 4.30 3.66 -68.79
C SER A 261 3.94 2.37 -68.07
N PRO A 262 4.96 1.67 -67.52
CA PRO A 262 4.80 0.92 -66.29
C PRO A 262 5.82 1.36 -65.23
N GLY A 263 5.44 1.22 -63.96
CA GLY A 263 6.32 1.37 -62.79
C GLY A 263 5.85 2.50 -61.86
N SER A 264 5.23 2.17 -60.73
CA SER A 264 5.90 1.77 -59.47
C SER A 264 6.72 2.91 -58.88
N SER A 265 6.33 3.37 -57.69
CA SER A 265 7.18 3.35 -56.48
C SER A 265 6.75 4.40 -55.45
N THR A 266 6.84 3.98 -54.19
CA THR A 266 7.11 4.76 -52.97
C THR A 266 6.12 5.82 -52.54
N ASN A 267 5.43 5.55 -51.43
CA ASN A 267 5.49 6.43 -50.27
C ASN A 267 5.74 5.58 -49.02
N ASP A 268 6.83 5.93 -48.36
CA ASP A 268 7.37 5.45 -47.10
C ASP A 268 6.98 6.45 -45.99
N GLU A 269 7.11 6.02 -44.74
CA GLU A 269 7.15 6.85 -43.51
C GLU A 269 5.87 7.65 -43.11
N THR A 270 5.44 7.80 -41.85
CA THR A 270 6.04 7.67 -40.51
C THR A 270 4.93 7.76 -39.44
N ALA A 271 5.31 7.46 -38.18
CA ALA A 271 4.67 7.77 -36.87
C ALA A 271 4.14 6.51 -36.14
N ALA A 272 4.90 5.88 -35.23
CA ALA A 272 5.45 6.33 -33.94
C ALA A 272 4.40 6.61 -32.86
N VAL A 273 4.34 5.67 -31.90
CA VAL A 273 4.34 5.85 -30.44
C VAL A 273 3.43 6.94 -29.85
N THR A 274 2.37 6.51 -29.17
CA THR A 274 2.20 6.54 -27.70
C THR A 274 1.11 5.56 -27.30
#